data_AF-A0A4R3J9N3-F1
#
_entry.id   AF-A0A4R3J9N3-F1
#
_cell.length_a   1.000
_cell.length_b   1.000
_cell.length_c   1.000
_cell.angle_alpha   90.00
_cell.angle_beta   90.00
_cell.angle_gamma   90.00
#
_symmetry.space_group_name_H-M   'P 1'
#
loop_
_entity.id
_entity.type
_entity.pdbx_description
1 polymer ?
#
loop_
_entity_poly.entity_id
_entity_poly.type
_entity_poly.pdbx_seq_one_letter_code
_entity_poly.pdbx_strand_id
1 'polypeptide(L)'
;MPEQDVVLLVDDEENVLSALRRQMRGMPFALVTANSALQALELAHQGGKFSVIIADMNMPAMNGIQLLEVFQKHFPDTVRIMLTGNADQKTAMDAINQGSVFRFFTKPCEREQLQKGIDDAIKQYRLVISERVLTEQTLAGSIKVLSDVMSMMNPKVFGRGIKIRGWTQKVTKTMGIPNPWQLELAAMLAQIGVVALPQEVLKKSGTSEALSPMEQDMVAKVPETGKKLLQNIPRMQEVAQTVYYQNKCFDGTGFPHDKISGKEIPLGARLLKIFHDIDAIQPDPEPSPAAIAALENRTGLYDPRLLKVVKSIFLSKEDRSKTAQQKVLELNVPQLRSGLTLLSDIKLQQGHLILAKGTKLTDTQIERLRNIAQIRKFNLPILAVQETA
;
A
#
# COMPACT_ATOMS: atom_id res chain seq x y z
N MET A 1 -4.98 23.42 -7.57
CA MET A 1 -5.48 23.49 -8.95
C MET A 1 -5.48 22.06 -9.48
N PRO A 2 -6.58 21.51 -10.04
CA PRO A 2 -6.46 20.25 -10.74
C PRO A 2 -5.45 20.42 -11.89
N GLU A 3 -4.63 19.39 -12.15
CA GLU A 3 -3.76 19.35 -13.33
C GLU A 3 -4.61 19.62 -14.59
N GLN A 4 -4.06 20.36 -15.55
CA GLN A 4 -4.72 20.62 -16.81
C GLN A 4 -4.98 19.29 -17.54
N ASP A 5 -6.20 19.07 -18.03
CA ASP A 5 -6.52 17.87 -18.80
C ASP A 5 -5.70 17.80 -20.08
N VAL A 6 -5.15 16.62 -20.38
CA VAL A 6 -4.31 16.38 -21.56
C VAL A 6 -4.95 15.32 -22.44
N VAL A 7 -5.15 15.64 -23.71
CA VAL A 7 -5.68 14.73 -24.73
C VAL A 7 -4.51 14.30 -25.62
N LEU A 8 -4.30 12.99 -25.75
CA LEU A 8 -3.36 12.40 -26.70
C LEU A 8 -4.10 12.00 -27.97
N LEU A 9 -3.73 12.58 -29.10
CA LEU A 9 -4.24 12.22 -30.41
C LEU A 9 -3.20 11.41 -31.18
N VAL A 10 -3.58 10.25 -31.71
CA VAL A 10 -2.69 9.31 -32.39
C VAL A 10 -3.24 8.96 -33.77
N ASP A 11 -2.45 9.21 -34.80
CA ASP A 11 -2.79 8.97 -36.19
C ASP A 11 -1.50 8.95 -37.02
N ASP A 12 -1.32 8.02 -37.95
CA ASP A 12 -0.10 7.93 -38.77
C ASP A 12 -0.05 8.93 -39.91
N GLU A 13 -1.18 9.57 -40.25
CA GLU A 13 -1.25 10.61 -41.27
C GLU A 13 -1.08 12.02 -40.68
N GLU A 14 0.08 12.65 -40.91
CA GLU A 14 0.37 14.01 -40.41
C GLU A 14 -0.67 15.06 -40.85
N ASN A 15 -1.24 14.89 -42.06
CA ASN A 15 -2.28 15.77 -42.58
C ASN A 15 -3.57 15.68 -41.75
N VAL A 16 -3.94 14.47 -41.33
CA VAL A 16 -5.11 14.22 -40.49
C VAL A 16 -4.88 14.77 -39.08
N LEU A 17 -3.70 14.54 -38.50
CA LEU A 17 -3.29 15.14 -37.22
C LEU A 17 -3.39 16.68 -37.26
N SER A 18 -2.87 17.30 -38.32
CA SER A 18 -2.89 18.76 -38.50
C SER A 18 -4.32 19.31 -38.61
N ALA A 19 -5.19 18.61 -39.36
CA ALA A 19 -6.59 18.96 -39.49
C ALA A 19 -7.36 18.86 -38.16
N LEU A 20 -7.21 17.74 -37.45
CA LEU A 20 -7.82 17.52 -36.13
C LEU A 20 -7.28 18.50 -35.08
N ARG A 21 -5.99 18.81 -35.10
CA ARG A 21 -5.38 19.83 -34.23
C ARG A 21 -5.98 21.21 -34.46
N ARG A 22 -6.24 21.60 -35.71
CA ARG A 22 -6.98 22.83 -36.05
C ARG A 22 -8.43 22.77 -35.56
N GLN A 23 -9.10 21.63 -35.72
CA GLN A 23 -10.47 21.41 -35.26
C GLN A 23 -10.60 21.49 -33.75
N MET A 24 -9.57 21.08 -32.99
CA MET A 24 -9.53 21.12 -31.52
C MET A 24 -8.96 22.43 -30.94
N ARG A 25 -8.56 23.38 -31.78
CA ARG A 25 -7.96 24.64 -31.32
C ARG A 25 -8.96 25.45 -30.49
N GLY A 26 -8.53 25.92 -29.32
CA GLY A 26 -9.32 26.74 -28.39
C GLY A 26 -10.18 25.95 -27.40
N MET A 27 -10.11 24.61 -27.41
CA MET A 27 -10.77 23.77 -26.42
C MET A 27 -10.01 23.78 -25.07
N PRO A 28 -10.69 23.56 -23.93
CA PRO A 28 -10.14 23.74 -22.59
C PRO A 28 -9.27 22.55 -22.11
N PHE A 29 -8.39 22.04 -22.98
CA PHE A 29 -7.44 20.96 -22.67
C PHE A 29 -6.13 21.15 -23.44
N ALA A 30 -5.05 20.56 -22.96
CA ALA A 30 -3.79 20.49 -23.69
C ALA A 30 -3.86 19.33 -24.71
N LEU A 31 -3.44 19.57 -25.96
CA LEU A 31 -3.38 18.54 -26.99
C LEU A 31 -1.94 18.11 -27.22
N VAL A 32 -1.69 16.81 -27.07
CA VAL A 32 -0.45 16.14 -27.45
C VAL A 32 -0.75 15.22 -28.64
N THR A 33 0.17 15.15 -29.60
CA THR A 33 0.00 14.33 -30.80
C THR A 33 1.11 13.29 -30.91
N ALA A 34 0.76 12.11 -31.41
CA ALA A 34 1.71 11.08 -31.81
C ALA A 34 1.39 10.59 -33.22
N ASN A 35 2.43 10.33 -34.02
CA ASN A 35 2.32 9.86 -35.40
C ASN A 35 2.33 8.32 -35.51
N SER A 36 2.32 7.62 -34.38
CA SER A 36 2.30 6.15 -34.34
C SER A 36 1.90 5.67 -32.95
N ALA A 37 1.39 4.43 -32.89
CA ALA A 37 1.10 3.76 -31.64
C ALA A 37 2.34 3.60 -30.73
N LEU A 38 3.52 3.36 -31.31
CA LEU A 38 4.78 3.24 -30.56
C LEU A 38 5.16 4.56 -29.89
N GLN A 39 5.07 5.68 -30.60
CA GLN A 39 5.33 7.00 -30.04
C GLN A 39 4.33 7.34 -28.92
N ALA A 40 3.06 7.00 -29.10
CA ALA A 40 2.04 7.19 -28.06
C ALA A 40 2.38 6.43 -26.77
N LEU A 41 2.84 5.19 -26.88
CA LEU A 41 3.29 4.38 -25.74
C LEU A 41 4.54 4.96 -25.10
N GLU A 42 5.52 5.40 -25.88
CA GLU A 42 6.73 6.03 -25.36
C GLU A 42 6.39 7.27 -24.52
N LEU A 43 5.53 8.16 -25.02
CA LEU A 43 5.07 9.35 -24.30
C LEU A 43 4.40 8.99 -22.96
N ALA A 44 3.57 7.94 -22.94
CA ALA A 44 2.92 7.49 -21.71
C ALA A 44 3.94 6.93 -20.69
N HIS A 45 4.92 6.14 -21.14
CA HIS A 45 5.96 5.58 -20.27
C HIS A 45 6.95 6.62 -19.74
N GLN A 46 7.19 7.71 -20.48
CA GLN A 46 8.02 8.84 -20.05
C GLN A 46 7.34 9.72 -18.97
N GLY A 47 6.16 9.32 -18.48
CA GLY A 47 5.42 10.03 -17.43
C GLY A 47 4.29 10.90 -17.96
N GLY A 48 3.94 10.81 -19.24
CA GLY A 48 2.78 11.47 -19.82
C GLY A 48 1.48 10.94 -19.19
N LYS A 49 0.78 11.81 -18.45
CA LYS A 49 -0.57 11.52 -17.94
C LYS A 49 -1.60 12.10 -18.89
N PHE A 50 -2.40 11.22 -19.50
CA PHE A 50 -3.43 11.61 -20.45
C PHE A 50 -4.81 11.36 -19.87
N SER A 51 -5.66 12.39 -19.90
CA SER A 51 -7.08 12.26 -19.54
C SER A 51 -7.81 11.42 -20.58
N VAL A 52 -7.53 11.68 -21.85
CA VAL A 52 -8.14 10.99 -22.99
C VAL A 52 -7.06 10.63 -24.00
N ILE A 53 -7.14 9.43 -24.56
CA ILE A 53 -6.45 9.05 -25.79
C ILE A 53 -7.47 8.90 -26.91
N ILE A 54 -7.17 9.47 -28.07
CA ILE A 54 -7.94 9.37 -29.30
C ILE A 54 -7.02 8.72 -30.33
N ALA A 55 -7.34 7.51 -30.77
CA ALA A 55 -6.50 6.77 -31.72
C ALA A 55 -7.25 6.50 -33.02
N ASP A 56 -6.57 6.68 -34.15
CA ASP A 56 -7.04 6.13 -35.41
C ASP A 56 -7.09 4.61 -35.39
N MET A 57 -8.05 4.04 -36.12
CA MET A 57 -8.22 2.61 -36.24
C MET A 57 -7.09 1.96 -37.07
N ASN A 58 -6.75 2.54 -38.22
CA ASN A 58 -5.92 1.92 -39.25
C ASN A 58 -4.51 2.52 -39.27
N MET A 59 -3.68 2.10 -38.31
CA MET A 59 -2.27 2.48 -38.26
C MET A 59 -1.34 1.29 -38.59
N PRO A 60 -0.20 1.52 -39.25
CA PRO A 60 0.82 0.50 -39.50
C PRO A 60 1.38 -0.12 -38.21
N ALA A 61 1.77 -1.40 -38.30
CA ALA A 61 2.37 -2.22 -37.23
C ALA A 61 1.47 -2.50 -36.01
N MET A 62 0.79 -1.49 -35.45
CA MET A 62 -0.14 -1.61 -34.35
C MET A 62 -1.35 -0.73 -34.61
N ASN A 63 -2.53 -1.36 -34.70
CA ASN A 63 -3.77 -0.66 -34.99
C ASN A 63 -4.35 0.04 -33.74
N GLY A 64 -5.40 0.84 -33.92
CA GLY A 64 -6.02 1.60 -32.84
C GLY A 64 -6.50 0.73 -31.68
N ILE A 65 -7.17 -0.40 -31.97
CA ILE A 65 -7.67 -1.31 -30.91
C ILE A 65 -6.52 -1.85 -30.07
N GLN A 66 -5.48 -2.36 -30.72
CA GLN A 66 -4.31 -2.92 -30.04
C GLN A 66 -3.64 -1.88 -29.13
N LEU A 67 -3.50 -0.64 -29.60
CA LEU A 67 -3.00 0.46 -28.78
C LEU A 67 -3.90 0.72 -27.57
N LEU A 68 -5.22 0.82 -27.78
CA LEU A 68 -6.18 1.10 -26.71
C LEU A 68 -6.27 -0.04 -25.69
N GLU A 69 -6.09 -1.30 -26.09
CA GLU A 69 -5.97 -2.45 -25.19
C GLU A 69 -4.71 -2.38 -24.31
N VAL A 70 -3.58 -1.92 -24.86
CA VAL A 70 -2.36 -1.68 -24.07
C VAL A 70 -2.60 -0.56 -23.07
N PHE A 71 -3.26 0.53 -23.47
CA PHE A 71 -3.67 1.59 -22.56
C PHE A 71 -4.64 1.10 -21.47
N GLN A 72 -5.60 0.24 -21.81
CA GLN A 72 -6.50 -0.35 -20.83
C GLN A 72 -5.75 -1.13 -19.73
N LYS A 73 -4.65 -1.82 -20.08
CA LYS A 73 -3.85 -2.64 -19.14
C LYS A 73 -2.86 -1.82 -18.31
N HIS A 74 -2.16 -0.89 -18.94
CA HIS A 74 -1.03 -0.17 -18.31
C HIS A 74 -1.38 1.23 -17.84
N PHE A 75 -2.40 1.85 -18.44
CA PHE A 75 -2.87 3.21 -18.15
C PHE A 75 -4.40 3.22 -18.00
N PRO A 76 -4.96 2.38 -17.09
CA PRO A 76 -6.39 2.11 -17.03
C PRO A 76 -7.25 3.36 -16.80
N ASP A 77 -6.66 4.37 -16.14
CA ASP A 77 -7.31 5.65 -15.83
C ASP A 77 -7.60 6.47 -17.10
N THR A 78 -6.78 6.38 -18.15
CA THR A 78 -6.95 7.15 -19.39
C THR A 78 -8.18 6.68 -20.17
N VAL A 79 -9.10 7.59 -20.50
CA VAL A 79 -10.31 7.27 -21.26
C VAL A 79 -9.98 7.16 -22.75
N ARG A 80 -10.54 6.15 -23.41
CA ARG A 80 -10.11 5.68 -24.74
C ARG A 80 -11.18 5.97 -25.77
N ILE A 81 -10.87 6.80 -26.77
CA ILE A 81 -11.72 7.10 -27.92
C ILE A 81 -11.05 6.57 -29.19
N MET A 82 -11.86 6.06 -30.11
CA MET A 82 -11.40 5.62 -31.42
C MET A 82 -11.92 6.53 -32.54
N LEU A 83 -11.08 6.77 -33.55
CA LEU A 83 -11.50 7.34 -34.82
C LEU A 83 -11.47 6.24 -35.88
N THR A 84 -12.54 6.10 -36.66
CA THR A 84 -12.73 4.96 -37.58
C THR A 84 -13.19 5.45 -38.94
N GLY A 85 -12.88 4.70 -40.01
CA GLY A 85 -13.58 4.84 -41.29
C GLY A 85 -14.89 4.04 -41.33
N ASN A 86 -15.70 4.23 -42.38
CA ASN A 86 -16.96 3.49 -42.54
C ASN A 86 -16.80 1.97 -42.59
N ALA A 87 -15.64 1.46 -43.03
CA ALA A 87 -15.38 0.03 -43.14
C ALA A 87 -15.23 -0.69 -41.78
N ASP A 88 -14.95 0.05 -40.70
CA ASP A 88 -14.49 -0.52 -39.42
C ASP A 88 -15.51 -0.43 -38.28
N GLN A 89 -16.75 0.00 -38.57
CA GLN A 89 -17.79 0.24 -37.55
C GLN A 89 -18.13 -0.99 -36.72
N LYS A 90 -18.16 -2.18 -37.34
CA LYS A 90 -18.47 -3.43 -36.63
C LYS A 90 -17.40 -3.74 -35.59
N THR A 91 -16.12 -3.62 -35.98
CA THR A 91 -14.97 -3.84 -35.11
C THR A 91 -14.94 -2.82 -33.96
N ALA A 92 -15.32 -1.57 -34.22
CA ALA A 92 -15.43 -0.54 -33.20
C ALA A 92 -16.55 -0.84 -32.16
N MET A 93 -17.68 -1.40 -32.60
CA MET A 93 -18.74 -1.84 -31.69
C MET A 93 -18.29 -2.99 -30.78
N ASP A 94 -17.57 -3.96 -31.34
CA ASP A 94 -17.02 -5.07 -30.55
C ASP A 94 -16.05 -4.57 -29.47
N ALA A 95 -15.21 -3.58 -29.79
CA ALA A 95 -14.28 -2.97 -28.84
C ALA A 95 -14.98 -2.18 -27.71
N ILE A 96 -16.15 -1.56 -27.98
CA ILE A 96 -17.00 -0.97 -26.94
C ILE A 96 -17.57 -2.06 -26.03
N ASN A 97 -18.11 -3.13 -26.61
CA ASN A 97 -18.74 -4.22 -25.86
C ASN A 97 -17.74 -4.96 -24.94
N GLN A 98 -16.46 -4.97 -25.31
CA GLN A 98 -15.37 -5.52 -24.50
C GLN A 98 -14.81 -4.52 -23.46
N GLY A 99 -15.33 -3.29 -23.42
CA GLY A 99 -14.90 -2.25 -22.48
C GLY A 99 -13.54 -1.62 -22.79
N SER A 100 -12.93 -1.97 -23.92
CA SER A 100 -11.63 -1.45 -24.35
C SER A 100 -11.72 0.01 -24.81
N VAL A 101 -12.89 0.44 -25.29
CA VAL A 101 -13.14 1.78 -25.83
C VAL A 101 -14.36 2.40 -25.18
N PHE A 102 -14.29 3.69 -24.83
CA PHE A 102 -15.41 4.44 -24.28
C PHE A 102 -16.40 4.88 -25.36
N ARG A 103 -15.88 5.35 -26.50
CA ARG A 103 -16.67 5.80 -27.65
C ARG A 103 -15.84 5.76 -28.94
N PHE A 104 -16.50 5.63 -30.09
CA PHE A 104 -15.87 5.84 -31.38
C PHE A 104 -16.54 6.98 -32.17
N PHE A 105 -15.80 7.56 -33.11
CA PHE A 105 -16.29 8.50 -34.11
C PHE A 105 -15.92 8.03 -35.51
N THR A 106 -16.79 8.32 -36.49
CA THR A 106 -16.50 8.10 -37.91
C THR A 106 -15.78 9.31 -38.50
N LYS A 107 -14.74 9.08 -39.30
CA LYS A 107 -14.09 10.12 -40.11
C LYS A 107 -14.87 10.31 -41.43
N PRO A 108 -15.15 11.57 -41.84
CA PRO A 108 -14.93 12.82 -41.13
C PRO A 108 -15.94 13.03 -40.00
N CYS A 109 -15.51 13.57 -38.87
CA CYS A 109 -16.38 13.89 -37.72
C CYS A 109 -16.59 15.40 -37.58
N GLU A 110 -17.82 15.81 -37.26
CA GLU A 110 -18.14 17.22 -36.99
C GLU A 110 -17.45 17.72 -35.71
N ARG A 111 -17.06 19.00 -35.70
CA ARG A 111 -16.34 19.64 -34.58
C ARG A 111 -17.12 19.55 -33.28
N GLU A 112 -18.41 19.84 -33.34
CA GLU A 112 -19.31 19.87 -32.18
C GLU A 112 -19.47 18.47 -31.57
N GLN A 113 -19.59 17.45 -32.42
CA GLN A 113 -19.73 16.06 -31.97
C GLN A 113 -18.45 15.54 -31.31
N LEU A 114 -17.30 15.80 -31.93
CA LEU A 114 -16.01 15.41 -31.38
C LEU A 114 -15.72 16.14 -30.07
N GLN A 115 -16.01 17.44 -30.01
CA GLN A 115 -15.86 18.24 -28.78
C GLN A 115 -16.70 17.67 -27.64
N LYS A 116 -17.99 17.42 -27.88
CA LYS A 116 -18.88 16.82 -26.88
C LYS A 116 -18.38 15.45 -26.43
N GLY A 117 -17.87 14.64 -27.36
CA GLY A 117 -17.26 13.35 -27.08
C GLY A 117 -16.06 13.43 -26.14
N ILE A 118 -15.18 14.38 -26.39
CA ILE A 118 -14.00 14.63 -25.58
C ILE A 118 -14.41 15.16 -24.20
N ASP A 119 -15.37 16.07 -24.13
CA ASP A 119 -15.88 16.59 -22.85
C ASP A 119 -16.51 15.47 -22.00
N ASP A 120 -17.31 14.58 -22.60
CA ASP A 120 -17.86 13.39 -21.94
C ASP A 120 -16.74 12.46 -21.45
N ALA A 121 -15.70 12.25 -22.26
CA ALA A 121 -14.56 11.41 -21.91
C ALA A 121 -13.69 12.02 -20.80
N ILE A 122 -13.44 13.33 -20.81
CA ILE A 122 -12.74 14.04 -19.73
C ILE A 122 -13.56 13.97 -18.45
N LYS A 123 -14.89 14.11 -18.52
CA LYS A 123 -15.76 13.92 -17.35
C LYS A 123 -15.64 12.51 -16.80
N GLN A 124 -15.63 11.49 -17.66
CA GLN A 124 -15.42 10.10 -17.25
C GLN A 124 -14.05 9.90 -16.62
N TYR A 125 -12.98 10.46 -17.19
CA TYR A 125 -11.63 10.43 -16.62
C TYR A 125 -11.62 11.00 -15.20
N ARG A 126 -12.20 12.18 -15.01
CA ARG A 126 -12.28 12.84 -13.70
C ARG A 126 -13.06 12.01 -12.68
N LEU A 127 -14.11 11.30 -13.09
CA LEU A 127 -14.86 10.38 -12.22
C LEU A 127 -13.97 9.20 -11.77
N VAL A 128 -13.27 8.54 -12.71
CA VAL A 128 -12.36 7.42 -12.42
C VAL A 128 -11.24 7.85 -11.47
N ILE A 129 -10.59 9.00 -11.75
CA ILE A 129 -9.55 9.54 -10.86
C ILE A 129 -10.12 9.91 -9.49
N SER A 130 -11.31 10.52 -9.42
CA SER A 130 -11.94 10.88 -8.14
C SER A 130 -12.26 9.67 -7.29
N GLU A 131 -12.80 8.60 -7.91
CA GLU A 131 -13.07 7.33 -7.22
C GLU A 131 -11.77 6.72 -6.66
N ARG A 132 -10.69 6.70 -7.47
CA ARG A 132 -9.38 6.22 -7.04
C ARG A 132 -8.82 7.03 -5.88
N VAL A 133 -8.81 8.36 -6.01
CA VAL A 133 -8.31 9.28 -4.97
C VAL A 133 -9.12 9.15 -3.70
N LEU A 134 -10.46 9.11 -3.80
CA LEU A 134 -11.34 8.92 -2.65
C LEU A 134 -11.07 7.56 -1.98
N THR A 135 -10.89 6.50 -2.76
CA THR A 135 -10.57 5.17 -2.23
C THR A 135 -9.21 5.17 -1.52
N GLU A 136 -8.20 5.82 -2.08
CA GLU A 136 -6.87 5.95 -1.47
C GLU A 136 -6.91 6.79 -0.18
N GLN A 137 -7.64 7.90 -0.18
CA GLN A 137 -7.83 8.76 0.99
C GLN A 137 -8.64 8.07 2.09
N THR A 138 -9.72 7.39 1.74
CA THR A 138 -10.56 6.64 2.70
C THR A 138 -9.81 5.46 3.29
N LEU A 139 -9.00 4.75 2.49
CA LEU A 139 -8.12 3.69 2.98
C LEU A 139 -7.07 4.25 3.95
N ALA A 140 -6.36 5.33 3.57
CA ALA A 140 -5.38 5.97 4.44
C ALA A 140 -6.01 6.48 5.74
N GLY A 141 -7.20 7.09 5.67
CA GLY A 141 -7.98 7.52 6.83
C GLY A 141 -8.38 6.35 7.74
N SER A 142 -8.85 5.25 7.16
CA SER A 142 -9.21 4.03 7.91
C SER A 142 -8.00 3.43 8.63
N ILE A 143 -6.86 3.32 7.94
CA ILE A 143 -5.60 2.84 8.52
C ILE A 143 -5.15 3.74 9.67
N LYS A 144 -5.25 5.07 9.50
CA LYS A 144 -4.91 6.05 10.55
C LYS A 144 -5.76 5.84 11.80
N VAL A 145 -7.09 5.73 11.64
CA VAL A 145 -8.01 5.49 12.76
C VAL A 145 -7.68 4.19 13.48
N LEU A 146 -7.50 3.08 12.76
CA LEU A 146 -7.14 1.79 13.36
C LEU A 146 -5.81 1.87 14.11
N SER A 147 -4.81 2.53 13.53
CA SER A 147 -3.50 2.71 14.14
C SER A 147 -3.57 3.53 15.42
N ASP A 148 -4.32 4.64 15.40
CA ASP A 148 -4.52 5.50 16.56
C ASP A 148 -5.26 4.76 17.69
N VAL A 149 -6.32 4.03 17.37
CA VAL A 149 -7.07 3.22 18.35
C VAL A 149 -6.18 2.13 18.95
N MET A 150 -5.44 1.39 18.13
CA MET A 150 -4.53 0.34 18.62
C MET A 150 -3.41 0.89 19.50
N SER A 151 -2.84 2.03 19.10
CA SER A 151 -1.82 2.74 19.89
C SER A 151 -2.36 3.19 21.25
N MET A 152 -3.64 3.58 21.31
CA MET A 152 -4.28 3.98 22.57
C MET A 152 -4.66 2.81 23.46
N MET A 153 -5.22 1.75 22.88
CA MET A 153 -5.70 0.58 23.61
C MET A 153 -4.57 -0.30 24.14
N ASN A 154 -3.55 -0.55 23.32
CA ASN A 154 -2.44 -1.40 23.70
C ASN A 154 -1.11 -0.92 23.07
N PRO A 155 -0.48 0.12 23.66
CA PRO A 155 0.76 0.70 23.12
C PRO A 155 1.90 -0.32 22.96
N LYS A 156 1.97 -1.33 23.83
CA LYS A 156 3.00 -2.37 23.80
C LYS A 156 2.81 -3.30 22.58
N VAL A 157 1.59 -3.78 22.35
CA VAL A 157 1.27 -4.63 21.20
C VAL A 157 1.42 -3.85 19.90
N PHE A 158 0.97 -2.59 19.86
CA PHE A 158 1.12 -1.75 18.68
C PHE A 158 2.59 -1.44 18.36
N GLY A 159 3.41 -1.15 19.39
CA GLY A 159 4.86 -0.96 19.23
C GLY A 159 5.57 -2.18 18.64
N ARG A 160 5.14 -3.40 19.00
CA ARG A 160 5.63 -4.64 18.39
C ARG A 160 5.34 -4.69 16.88
N GLY A 161 4.12 -4.31 16.48
CA GLY A 161 3.73 -4.21 15.07
C GLY A 161 4.56 -3.20 14.28
N ILE A 162 4.81 -2.01 14.86
CA ILE A 162 5.69 -0.99 14.25
C ILE A 162 7.10 -1.56 14.03
N LYS A 163 7.65 -2.26 15.03
CA LYS A 163 8.97 -2.86 14.94
C LYS A 163 9.06 -3.90 13.82
N ILE A 164 8.11 -4.83 13.79
CA ILE A 164 8.05 -5.88 12.75
C ILE A 164 7.82 -5.27 11.36
N ARG A 165 7.05 -4.18 11.25
CA ARG A 165 6.93 -3.41 10.02
C ARG A 165 8.29 -2.86 9.57
N GLY A 166 9.09 -2.30 10.47
CA GLY A 166 10.45 -1.83 10.15
C GLY A 166 11.35 -2.95 9.62
N TRP A 167 11.26 -4.15 10.19
CA TRP A 167 12.00 -5.31 9.67
C TRP A 167 11.49 -5.76 8.30
N THR A 168 10.17 -5.74 8.12
CA THR A 168 9.49 -6.07 6.86
C THR A 168 9.92 -5.12 5.74
N GLN A 169 10.01 -3.82 6.01
CA GLN A 169 10.45 -2.80 5.06
C GLN A 169 11.86 -3.07 4.51
N LYS A 170 12.80 -3.50 5.36
CA LYS A 170 14.15 -3.86 4.92
C LYS A 170 14.11 -5.03 3.94
N VAL A 171 13.33 -6.07 4.25
CA VAL A 171 13.19 -7.25 3.40
C VAL A 171 12.50 -6.93 2.07
N THR A 172 11.39 -6.20 2.09
CA THR A 172 10.64 -5.86 0.87
C THR A 172 11.46 -5.00 -0.08
N LYS A 173 12.23 -4.05 0.44
CA LYS A 173 13.13 -3.20 -0.34
C LYS A 173 14.25 -3.99 -1.01
N THR A 174 14.89 -4.91 -0.30
CA THR A 174 15.97 -5.75 -0.87
C THR A 174 15.45 -6.75 -1.91
N MET A 175 14.25 -7.30 -1.71
CA MET A 175 13.68 -8.30 -2.60
C MET A 175 12.97 -7.73 -3.83
N GLY A 176 12.70 -6.41 -3.89
CA GLY A 176 11.95 -5.79 -4.98
C GLY A 176 10.50 -6.28 -5.07
N ILE A 177 9.85 -6.51 -3.93
CA ILE A 177 8.48 -7.06 -3.87
C ILE A 177 7.48 -6.05 -4.44
N PRO A 178 6.58 -6.45 -5.37
CA PRO A 178 5.51 -5.58 -5.84
C PRO A 178 4.53 -5.25 -4.70
N ASN A 179 4.04 -4.01 -4.63
CA ASN A 179 3.13 -3.53 -3.59
C ASN A 179 3.64 -3.75 -2.14
N PRO A 180 4.85 -3.28 -1.79
CA PRO A 180 5.47 -3.52 -0.48
C PRO A 180 4.60 -3.02 0.69
N TRP A 181 3.79 -1.98 0.44
CA TRP A 181 2.87 -1.39 1.41
C TRP A 181 1.88 -2.40 2.02
N GLN A 182 1.46 -3.43 1.27
CA GLN A 182 0.52 -4.45 1.78
C GLN A 182 1.14 -5.28 2.89
N LEU A 183 2.40 -5.71 2.71
CA LEU A 183 3.13 -6.49 3.70
C LEU A 183 3.48 -5.65 4.92
N GLU A 184 3.87 -4.39 4.72
CA GLU A 184 4.14 -3.45 5.80
C GLU A 184 2.91 -3.19 6.67
N LEU A 185 1.75 -3.03 6.04
CA LEU A 185 0.49 -2.82 6.74
C LEU A 185 0.05 -4.09 7.47
N ALA A 186 0.24 -5.26 6.86
CA ALA A 186 -0.03 -6.54 7.52
C ALA A 186 0.85 -6.72 8.76
N ALA A 187 2.13 -6.36 8.69
CA ALA A 187 3.04 -6.39 9.85
C ALA A 187 2.58 -5.49 10.99
N MET A 188 2.12 -4.27 10.67
CA MET A 188 1.63 -3.32 11.66
C MET A 188 0.32 -3.78 12.30
N LEU A 189 -0.59 -4.35 11.51
CA LEU A 189 -1.94 -4.75 11.93
C LEU A 189 -2.07 -6.24 12.30
N ALA A 190 -0.98 -7.01 12.25
CA ALA A 190 -0.89 -8.43 12.58
C ALA A 190 -1.63 -8.79 13.88
N GLN A 191 -1.53 -7.91 14.88
CA GLN A 191 -2.07 -8.13 16.22
C GLN A 191 -3.40 -7.39 16.45
N ILE A 192 -4.08 -6.89 15.42
CA ILE A 192 -5.33 -6.14 15.60
C ILE A 192 -6.44 -6.99 16.25
N GLY A 193 -6.43 -8.31 16.05
CA GLY A 193 -7.41 -9.22 16.65
C GLY A 193 -7.33 -9.36 18.17
N VAL A 194 -6.24 -8.88 18.79
CA VAL A 194 -6.02 -8.87 20.25
C VAL A 194 -7.11 -8.10 20.99
N VAL A 195 -7.80 -7.17 20.32
CA VAL A 195 -8.93 -6.41 20.88
C VAL A 195 -10.10 -7.29 21.34
N ALA A 196 -10.21 -8.52 20.85
CA ALA A 196 -11.25 -9.47 21.25
C ALA A 196 -10.91 -10.27 22.52
N LEU A 197 -9.69 -10.15 23.04
CA LEU A 197 -9.26 -10.90 24.22
C LEU A 197 -9.63 -10.16 25.52
N PRO A 198 -10.08 -10.90 26.56
CA PRO A 198 -10.23 -10.34 27.91
C PRO A 198 -8.90 -9.81 28.47
N GLN A 199 -8.97 -8.80 29.34
CA GLN A 199 -7.77 -8.13 29.89
C GLN A 199 -6.89 -9.08 30.71
N GLU A 200 -7.50 -10.07 31.37
CA GLU A 200 -6.80 -11.10 32.14
C GLU A 200 -5.94 -11.97 31.23
N VAL A 201 -6.49 -12.39 30.08
CA VAL A 201 -5.77 -13.18 29.07
C VAL A 201 -4.65 -12.35 28.44
N LEU A 202 -4.91 -11.08 28.14
CA LEU A 202 -3.90 -10.16 27.61
C LEU A 202 -2.71 -9.99 28.56
N LYS A 203 -2.96 -9.81 29.86
CA LYS A 203 -1.91 -9.69 30.87
C LYS A 203 -1.05 -10.95 30.94
N LYS A 204 -1.69 -12.13 30.98
CA LYS A 204 -1.00 -13.43 31.01
C LYS A 204 -0.20 -13.70 29.75
N SER A 205 -0.75 -13.37 28.57
CA SER A 205 -0.07 -13.58 27.28
C SER A 205 1.25 -12.82 27.15
N GLY A 206 1.46 -11.79 27.98
CA GLY A 206 2.68 -11.00 28.05
C GLY A 206 3.60 -11.33 29.23
N THR A 207 3.28 -12.32 30.06
CA THR A 207 4.06 -12.79 31.21
C THR A 207 4.43 -14.26 31.04
N SER A 208 5.24 -14.80 31.97
CA SER A 208 5.59 -16.23 31.98
C SER A 208 4.49 -17.12 32.60
N GLU A 209 3.30 -16.56 32.86
CA GLU A 209 2.18 -17.31 33.40
C GLU A 209 1.60 -18.26 32.34
N ALA A 210 1.33 -19.50 32.72
CA ALA A 210 0.73 -20.48 31.82
C ALA A 210 -0.74 -20.14 31.53
N LEU A 211 -1.10 -20.11 30.25
CA LEU A 211 -2.49 -19.99 29.80
C LEU A 211 -3.19 -21.34 29.92
N SER A 212 -4.44 -21.33 30.39
CA SER A 212 -5.33 -22.50 30.36
C SER A 212 -5.66 -22.90 28.90
N PRO A 213 -6.12 -24.15 28.65
CA PRO A 213 -6.48 -24.59 27.29
C PRO A 213 -7.52 -23.68 26.59
N MET A 214 -8.49 -23.15 27.34
CA MET A 214 -9.47 -22.20 26.81
C MET A 214 -8.83 -20.86 26.44
N GLU A 215 -7.94 -20.34 27.27
CA GLU A 215 -7.22 -19.09 26.99
C GLU A 215 -6.26 -19.25 25.78
N GLN A 216 -5.63 -20.43 25.64
CA GLN A 216 -4.80 -20.75 24.48
C GLN A 216 -5.62 -20.78 23.18
N ASP A 217 -6.82 -21.39 23.19
CA ASP A 217 -7.72 -21.38 22.03
C ASP A 217 -8.18 -19.96 21.66
N MET A 218 -8.48 -19.12 22.66
CA MET A 218 -8.80 -17.70 22.42
C MET A 218 -7.65 -16.96 21.73
N VAL A 219 -6.42 -17.13 22.23
CA VAL A 219 -5.23 -16.51 21.63
C VAL A 219 -4.96 -17.05 20.22
N ALA A 220 -5.14 -18.35 19.98
CA ALA A 220 -4.95 -18.97 18.68
C ALA A 220 -5.90 -18.41 17.60
N LYS A 221 -7.09 -17.93 17.99
CA LYS A 221 -8.10 -17.33 17.10
C LYS A 221 -7.92 -15.84 16.84
N VAL A 222 -6.95 -15.17 17.47
CA VAL A 222 -6.62 -13.74 17.21
C VAL A 222 -6.46 -13.43 15.71
N PRO A 223 -5.75 -14.24 14.89
CA PRO A 223 -5.63 -13.99 13.45
C PRO A 223 -6.98 -13.99 12.71
N GLU A 224 -7.92 -14.83 13.14
CA GLU A 224 -9.27 -14.90 12.58
C GLU A 224 -10.04 -13.61 12.82
N THR A 225 -10.01 -13.10 14.05
CA THR A 225 -10.63 -11.82 14.39
C THR A 225 -9.96 -10.68 13.61
N GLY A 226 -8.64 -10.71 13.47
CA GLY A 226 -7.90 -9.75 12.65
C GLY A 226 -8.39 -9.73 11.19
N LYS A 227 -8.51 -10.91 10.57
CA LYS A 227 -9.08 -11.04 9.21
C LYS A 227 -10.49 -10.46 9.12
N LYS A 228 -11.38 -10.81 10.06
CA LYS A 228 -12.78 -10.35 10.08
C LYS A 228 -12.88 -8.83 10.18
N LEU A 229 -11.99 -8.18 10.93
CA LEU A 229 -11.95 -6.72 11.04
C LEU A 229 -11.45 -6.06 9.73
N LEU A 230 -10.41 -6.62 9.12
CA LEU A 230 -9.75 -6.02 7.96
C LEU A 230 -10.47 -6.26 6.63
N GLN A 231 -11.14 -7.41 6.47
CA GLN A 231 -11.80 -7.78 5.21
C GLN A 231 -12.97 -6.86 4.81
N ASN A 232 -13.50 -6.09 5.76
CA ASN A 232 -14.58 -5.13 5.51
C ASN A 232 -14.07 -3.81 4.91
N ILE A 233 -12.75 -3.61 4.84
CA ILE A 233 -12.14 -2.41 4.26
C ILE A 233 -11.77 -2.69 2.80
N PRO A 234 -12.18 -1.83 1.84
CA PRO A 234 -11.78 -1.99 0.44
C PRO A 234 -10.26 -2.08 0.27
N ARG A 235 -9.79 -2.93 -0.65
CA ARG A 235 -8.37 -3.16 -0.98
C ARG A 235 -7.53 -3.80 0.14
N MET A 236 -8.15 -4.29 1.21
CA MET A 236 -7.46 -4.95 2.34
C MET A 236 -7.51 -6.47 2.30
N GLN A 237 -8.00 -7.09 1.22
CA GLN A 237 -8.18 -8.55 1.11
C GLN A 237 -6.85 -9.30 1.31
N GLU A 238 -5.80 -8.89 0.59
CA GLU A 238 -4.46 -9.49 0.68
C GLU A 238 -3.83 -9.29 2.08
N VAL A 239 -4.06 -8.12 2.68
CA VAL A 239 -3.59 -7.79 4.03
C VAL A 239 -4.31 -8.66 5.06
N ALA A 240 -5.63 -8.78 4.96
CA ALA A 240 -6.45 -9.61 5.83
C ALA A 240 -6.07 -11.10 5.71
N GLN A 241 -5.79 -11.59 4.51
CA GLN A 241 -5.32 -12.94 4.29
C GLN A 241 -3.92 -13.16 4.87
N THR A 242 -3.01 -12.20 4.71
CA THR A 242 -1.69 -12.23 5.33
C THR A 242 -1.79 -12.32 6.86
N VAL A 243 -2.62 -11.48 7.47
CA VAL A 243 -2.86 -11.50 8.93
C VAL A 243 -3.48 -12.82 9.37
N TYR A 244 -4.40 -13.40 8.60
CA TYR A 244 -5.03 -14.67 8.93
C TYR A 244 -4.03 -15.85 9.03
N TYR A 245 -3.13 -15.95 8.06
CA TYR A 245 -2.14 -17.02 7.98
C TYR A 245 -0.85 -16.74 8.75
N GLN A 246 -0.75 -15.63 9.51
CA GLN A 246 0.50 -15.18 10.15
C GLN A 246 1.16 -16.20 11.10
N ASN A 247 0.38 -17.16 11.62
CA ASN A 247 0.84 -18.21 12.52
C ASN A 247 1.00 -19.58 11.84
N LYS A 248 0.71 -19.68 10.54
CA LYS A 248 0.78 -20.92 9.76
C LYS A 248 2.24 -21.31 9.55
N CYS A 249 2.60 -22.54 9.89
CA CYS A 249 3.91 -23.09 9.66
C CYS A 249 4.07 -23.52 8.19
N PHE A 250 5.30 -23.48 7.68
CA PHE A 250 5.58 -23.79 6.28
C PHE A 250 5.24 -25.24 5.91
N ASP A 251 5.31 -26.18 6.86
CA ASP A 251 4.88 -27.57 6.72
C ASP A 251 3.34 -27.77 6.73
N GLY A 252 2.57 -26.70 6.89
CA GLY A 252 1.11 -26.74 6.95
C GLY A 252 0.54 -26.90 8.35
N THR A 253 1.37 -27.05 9.39
CA THR A 253 0.90 -27.07 10.78
C THR A 253 0.56 -25.66 11.29
N GLY A 254 -0.08 -25.57 12.45
CA GLY A 254 -0.50 -24.31 13.05
C GLY A 254 -1.83 -23.78 12.50
N PHE A 255 -2.23 -22.61 13.01
CA PHE A 255 -3.49 -21.96 12.63
C PHE A 255 -3.32 -21.19 11.30
N PRO A 256 -4.34 -21.18 10.41
CA PRO A 256 -5.60 -21.94 10.47
C PRO A 256 -5.41 -23.44 10.23
N HIS A 257 -6.32 -24.27 10.73
CA HIS A 257 -6.24 -25.74 10.61
C HIS A 257 -6.71 -26.27 9.23
N ASP A 258 -6.32 -25.61 8.16
CA ASP A 258 -6.57 -26.03 6.77
C ASP A 258 -5.37 -26.77 6.16
N LYS A 259 -5.51 -27.17 4.88
CA LYS A 259 -4.49 -27.94 4.15
C LYS A 259 -3.40 -27.09 3.49
N ILE A 260 -3.48 -25.76 3.59
CA ILE A 260 -2.57 -24.84 2.90
C ILE A 260 -1.17 -25.00 3.50
N SER A 261 -0.16 -25.19 2.64
CA SER A 261 1.23 -25.36 3.08
C SER A 261 2.24 -24.81 2.06
N GLY A 262 3.50 -24.73 2.46
CA GLY A 262 4.60 -24.31 1.61
C GLY A 262 4.39 -22.93 1.00
N LYS A 263 4.48 -22.86 -0.33
CA LYS A 263 4.36 -21.59 -1.09
C LYS A 263 2.93 -21.12 -1.30
N GLU A 264 1.93 -21.98 -1.02
CA GLU A 264 0.51 -21.58 -1.07
C GLU A 264 0.17 -20.61 0.07
N ILE A 265 0.95 -20.63 1.16
CA ILE A 265 0.87 -19.63 2.22
C ILE A 265 1.29 -18.26 1.65
N PRO A 266 0.51 -17.18 1.87
CA PRO A 266 0.87 -15.85 1.41
C PRO A 266 2.30 -15.47 1.80
N LEU A 267 3.03 -14.82 0.90
CA LEU A 267 4.43 -14.42 1.14
C LEU A 267 4.56 -13.58 2.42
N GLY A 268 3.64 -12.63 2.61
CA GLY A 268 3.59 -11.81 3.82
C GLY A 268 3.43 -12.66 5.08
N ALA A 269 2.59 -13.70 5.06
CA ALA A 269 2.33 -14.53 6.24
C ALA A 269 3.55 -15.37 6.62
N ARG A 270 4.25 -15.93 5.62
CA ARG A 270 5.54 -16.61 5.83
C ARG A 270 6.59 -15.69 6.44
N LEU A 271 6.62 -14.41 6.02
CA LEU A 271 7.54 -13.42 6.57
C LEU A 271 7.17 -13.03 8.01
N LEU A 272 5.89 -12.79 8.28
CA LEU A 272 5.38 -12.49 9.61
C LEU A 272 5.66 -13.62 10.59
N LYS A 273 5.51 -14.89 10.16
CA LYS A 273 5.82 -16.06 10.99
C LYS A 273 7.29 -16.05 11.46
N ILE A 274 8.22 -15.74 10.56
CA ILE A 274 9.65 -15.61 10.91
C ILE A 274 9.86 -14.48 11.93
N PHE A 275 9.31 -13.29 11.66
CA PHE A 275 9.54 -12.13 12.52
C PHE A 275 8.85 -12.22 13.88
N HIS A 276 7.64 -12.77 13.96
CA HIS A 276 6.97 -13.00 15.23
C HIS A 276 7.75 -13.97 16.11
N ASP A 277 8.33 -15.03 15.53
CA ASP A 277 9.12 -16.00 16.28
C ASP A 277 10.48 -15.44 16.69
N ILE A 278 11.15 -14.64 15.83
CA ILE A 278 12.37 -13.90 16.21
C ILE A 278 12.07 -12.99 17.42
N ASP A 279 11.00 -12.21 17.34
CA ASP A 279 10.62 -11.27 18.38
C ASP A 279 10.21 -11.98 19.68
N ALA A 280 9.55 -13.14 19.58
CA ALA A 280 9.18 -13.95 20.74
C ALA A 280 10.40 -14.57 21.44
N ILE A 281 11.45 -14.93 20.70
CA ILE A 281 12.70 -15.44 21.27
C ILE A 281 13.49 -14.31 21.94
N GLN A 282 13.60 -13.17 21.26
CA GLN A 282 14.35 -12.03 21.74
C GLN A 282 13.69 -10.72 21.27
N PRO A 283 13.02 -9.97 22.17
CA PRO A 283 12.26 -8.78 21.81
C PRO A 283 13.14 -7.53 21.60
N ASP A 284 14.30 -7.71 20.99
CA ASP A 284 15.28 -6.66 20.71
C ASP A 284 14.79 -5.68 19.62
N PRO A 285 15.37 -4.48 19.51
CA PRO A 285 15.04 -3.52 18.45
C PRO A 285 15.29 -4.06 17.03
N GLU A 286 16.28 -4.94 16.87
CA GLU A 286 16.66 -5.57 15.60
C GLU A 286 16.78 -7.10 15.80
N PRO A 287 16.53 -7.91 14.76
CA PRO A 287 16.75 -9.35 14.80
C PRO A 287 18.19 -9.69 15.17
N SER A 288 18.37 -10.41 16.29
CA SER A 288 19.70 -10.80 16.74
C SER A 288 20.21 -12.03 15.98
N PRO A 289 21.55 -12.21 15.86
CA PRO A 289 22.12 -13.43 15.30
C PRO A 289 21.70 -14.69 16.06
N ALA A 290 21.57 -14.61 17.38
CA ALA A 290 21.14 -15.73 18.22
C ALA A 290 19.69 -16.13 17.94
N ALA A 291 18.78 -15.17 17.78
CA ALA A 291 17.38 -15.43 17.47
C ALA A 291 17.22 -16.06 16.07
N ILE A 292 17.95 -15.56 15.07
CA ILE A 292 17.93 -16.12 13.71
C ILE A 292 18.48 -17.56 13.72
N ALA A 293 19.60 -17.81 14.40
CA ALA A 293 20.18 -19.15 14.51
C ALA A 293 19.24 -20.13 15.23
N ALA A 294 18.51 -19.67 16.24
CA ALA A 294 17.51 -20.49 16.93
C ALA A 294 16.36 -20.94 16.00
N LEU A 295 16.01 -20.14 14.99
CA LEU A 295 15.01 -20.53 13.99
C LEU A 295 15.53 -21.59 13.01
N GLU A 296 16.81 -21.55 12.66
CA GLU A 296 17.42 -22.54 11.74
C GLU A 296 17.36 -23.97 12.31
N ASN A 297 17.32 -24.12 13.63
CA ASN A 297 17.19 -25.41 14.30
C ASN A 297 15.76 -25.99 14.28
N ARG A 298 14.75 -25.24 13.81
CA ARG A 298 13.35 -25.68 13.75
C ARG A 298 12.96 -26.03 12.32
N THR A 299 13.09 -27.31 11.97
CA THR A 299 12.79 -27.80 10.62
C THR A 299 11.29 -27.77 10.31
N GLY A 300 10.91 -27.40 9.09
CA GLY A 300 9.52 -27.42 8.61
C GLY A 300 8.70 -26.18 8.96
N LEU A 301 9.09 -25.36 9.93
CA LEU A 301 8.26 -24.23 10.36
C LEU A 301 8.34 -22.99 9.47
N TYR A 302 9.47 -22.77 8.80
CA TYR A 302 9.75 -21.54 8.06
C TYR A 302 10.08 -21.83 6.60
N ASP A 303 9.78 -20.88 5.71
CA ASP A 303 10.24 -20.93 4.31
C ASP A 303 11.77 -20.82 4.27
N PRO A 304 12.50 -21.86 3.80
CA PRO A 304 13.96 -21.87 3.83
C PRO A 304 14.60 -20.78 2.96
N ARG A 305 13.94 -20.37 1.87
CA ARG A 305 14.46 -19.29 1.00
C ARG A 305 14.32 -17.95 1.69
N LEU A 306 13.17 -17.72 2.31
CA LEU A 306 12.89 -16.48 3.01
C LEU A 306 13.75 -16.32 4.27
N LEU A 307 13.95 -17.40 5.03
CA LEU A 307 14.82 -17.39 6.21
C LEU A 307 16.28 -17.06 5.83
N LYS A 308 16.77 -17.59 4.69
CA LYS A 308 18.09 -17.22 4.15
C LYS A 308 18.20 -15.74 3.80
N VAL A 309 17.16 -15.15 3.18
CA VAL A 309 17.12 -13.72 2.85
C VAL A 309 17.12 -12.86 4.10
N VAL A 310 16.29 -13.21 5.09
CA VAL A 310 16.27 -12.53 6.40
C VAL A 310 17.65 -12.60 7.05
N LYS A 311 18.28 -13.78 7.06
CA LYS A 311 19.64 -13.97 7.57
C LYS A 311 20.65 -13.08 6.85
N SER A 312 20.66 -13.05 5.52
CA SER A 312 21.62 -12.21 4.78
C SER A 312 21.43 -10.72 5.08
N ILE A 313 20.19 -10.26 5.21
CA ILE A 313 19.89 -8.85 5.46
C ILE A 313 20.37 -8.44 6.86
N PHE A 314 19.96 -9.17 7.91
CA PHE A 314 20.22 -8.76 9.29
C PHE A 314 21.60 -9.19 9.84
N LEU A 315 22.29 -10.13 9.19
CA LEU A 315 23.67 -10.52 9.56
C LEU A 315 24.76 -9.88 8.70
N SER A 316 24.40 -9.23 7.58
CA SER A 316 25.39 -8.47 6.80
C SER A 316 25.93 -7.29 7.62
N LYS A 317 27.26 -7.12 7.60
CA LYS A 317 27.96 -6.08 8.37
C LYS A 317 27.75 -4.66 7.80
N GLU A 318 27.08 -4.52 6.66
CA GLU A 318 27.05 -3.27 5.88
C GLU A 318 26.01 -2.25 6.36
N ASP A 319 24.96 -2.66 7.10
CA ASP A 319 23.84 -1.75 7.45
C ASP A 319 23.89 -1.16 8.86
N ARG A 320 24.97 -1.38 9.63
CA ARG A 320 25.12 -0.74 10.95
C ARG A 320 25.49 0.76 10.89
N SER A 321 25.74 1.32 9.70
CA SER A 321 26.26 2.69 9.56
C SER A 321 25.58 3.55 8.48
N LYS A 322 24.30 3.31 8.18
CA LYS A 322 23.47 4.25 7.39
C LYS A 322 22.29 4.79 8.18
N THR A 323 22.49 5.12 9.46
CA THR A 323 21.66 6.19 10.05
C THR A 323 22.22 7.48 9.49
N ALA A 324 21.62 7.96 8.39
CA ALA A 324 21.81 9.33 7.93
C ALA A 324 21.74 10.27 9.14
N GLN A 325 22.48 11.38 9.11
CA GLN A 325 22.43 12.47 10.08
C GLN A 325 21.01 13.07 10.16
N GLN A 326 20.04 12.32 10.67
CA GLN A 326 18.72 12.81 11.00
C GLN A 326 18.91 13.63 12.26
N LYS A 327 18.56 14.91 12.17
CA LYS A 327 18.59 15.82 13.31
C LYS A 327 17.65 15.26 14.38
N VAL A 328 18.23 14.69 15.43
CA VAL A 328 17.49 14.26 16.61
C VAL A 328 16.94 15.50 17.29
N LEU A 329 15.63 15.53 17.50
CA LEU A 329 14.94 16.60 18.19
C LEU A 329 14.66 16.16 19.62
N GLU A 330 15.12 16.96 20.57
CA GLU A 330 14.75 16.85 21.98
C GLU A 330 13.57 17.79 22.24
N LEU A 331 12.40 17.22 22.52
CA LEU A 331 11.13 17.95 22.54
C LEU A 331 10.41 17.75 23.88
N ASN A 332 9.67 18.78 24.27
CA ASN A 332 8.61 18.68 25.28
C ASN A 332 7.24 18.50 24.61
N VAL A 333 6.23 18.07 25.37
CA VAL A 333 4.87 17.82 24.85
C VAL A 333 4.28 18.98 24.02
N PRO A 334 4.45 20.28 24.38
CA PRO A 334 3.93 21.38 23.56
C PRO A 334 4.60 21.53 22.20
N GLN A 335 5.83 21.05 22.04
CA GLN A 335 6.64 21.20 20.83
C GLN A 335 6.39 20.06 19.82
N LEU A 336 5.63 19.03 20.20
CA LEU A 336 5.29 17.91 19.32
C LEU A 336 4.36 18.36 18.18
N ARG A 337 4.65 17.86 16.98
CA ARG A 337 3.90 18.10 15.75
C ARG A 337 3.60 16.79 15.04
N SER A 338 2.48 16.75 14.32
CA SER A 338 2.06 15.61 13.52
C SER A 338 3.12 15.26 12.47
N GLY A 339 3.34 13.97 12.25
CA GLY A 339 4.34 13.46 11.31
C GLY A 339 5.74 13.21 11.90
N LEU A 340 6.01 13.61 13.15
CA LEU A 340 7.25 13.24 13.84
C LEU A 340 7.26 11.74 14.19
N THR A 341 8.40 11.08 14.05
CA THR A 341 8.59 9.68 14.46
C THR A 341 9.36 9.61 15.77
N LEU A 342 8.82 8.91 16.77
CA LEU A 342 9.44 8.77 18.08
C LEU A 342 10.71 7.90 18.03
N LEU A 343 11.81 8.40 18.60
CA LEU A 343 13.05 7.64 18.77
C LEU A 343 13.13 6.90 20.12
N SER A 344 12.25 7.23 21.05
CA SER A 344 12.16 6.63 22.38
C SER A 344 10.70 6.42 22.78
N ASP A 345 10.47 5.49 23.71
CA ASP A 345 9.15 5.31 24.31
C ASP A 345 8.75 6.57 25.10
N ILE A 346 7.49 7.00 24.97
CA ILE A 346 6.92 8.00 25.86
C ILE A 346 6.31 7.28 27.06
N LYS A 347 6.90 7.50 28.23
CA LYS A 347 6.46 6.92 29.51
C LYS A 347 6.15 8.02 30.52
N LEU A 348 5.20 7.75 31.41
CA LEU A 348 5.02 8.53 32.64
C LEU A 348 6.20 8.30 33.60
N GLN A 349 6.41 9.21 34.55
CA GLN A 349 7.44 9.03 35.61
C GLN A 349 7.25 7.73 36.42
N GLN A 350 6.02 7.22 36.48
CA GLN A 350 5.67 5.95 37.12
C GLN A 350 5.94 4.71 36.22
N GLY A 351 6.59 4.90 35.07
CA GLY A 351 6.98 3.82 34.14
C GLY A 351 5.90 3.37 33.15
N HIS A 352 4.67 3.87 33.26
CA HIS A 352 3.56 3.48 32.39
C HIS A 352 3.77 3.98 30.94
N LEU A 353 3.72 3.07 29.97
CA LEU A 353 3.91 3.36 28.53
C LEU A 353 2.67 4.00 27.93
N ILE A 354 2.84 5.17 27.29
CA ILE A 354 1.76 5.90 26.62
C ILE A 354 1.84 5.75 25.11
N LEU A 355 3.04 5.87 24.52
CA LEU A 355 3.32 5.62 23.10
C LEU A 355 4.67 4.91 22.97
N ALA A 356 4.76 3.96 22.05
CA ALA A 356 5.97 3.19 21.80
C ALA A 356 6.93 3.92 20.85
N LYS A 357 8.23 3.63 20.99
CA LYS A 357 9.26 4.01 20.01
C LYS A 357 8.85 3.59 18.58
N GLY A 358 9.19 4.42 17.61
CA GLY A 358 8.88 4.22 16.18
C GLY A 358 7.46 4.68 15.79
N THR A 359 6.62 5.08 16.75
CA THR A 359 5.30 5.63 16.44
C THR A 359 5.45 6.95 15.70
N LYS A 360 4.81 7.06 14.54
CA LYS A 360 4.62 8.33 13.83
C LYS A 360 3.44 9.06 14.46
N LEU A 361 3.70 10.23 15.03
CA LEU A 361 2.73 11.00 15.79
C LEU A 361 1.60 11.52 14.90
N THR A 362 0.38 11.28 15.34
CA THR A 362 -0.84 11.89 14.77
C THR A 362 -1.33 13.03 15.66
N ASP A 363 -2.18 13.90 15.12
CA ASP A 363 -2.77 15.01 15.89
C ASP A 363 -3.54 14.51 17.12
N THR A 364 -4.29 13.41 16.99
CA THR A 364 -5.03 12.77 18.08
C THR A 364 -4.10 12.26 19.17
N GLN A 365 -2.98 11.65 18.81
CA GLN A 365 -1.97 11.20 19.78
C GLN A 365 -1.34 12.37 20.52
N ILE A 366 -1.05 13.47 19.82
CA ILE A 366 -0.46 14.68 20.42
C ILE A 366 -1.45 15.34 21.39
N GLU A 367 -2.72 15.44 21.02
CA GLU A 367 -3.77 15.96 21.89
C GLU A 367 -3.90 15.12 23.17
N ARG A 368 -3.90 13.78 23.04
CA ARG A 368 -3.88 12.87 24.18
C ARG A 368 -2.67 13.12 25.11
N LEU A 369 -1.48 13.29 24.54
CA LEU A 369 -0.28 13.61 25.33
C LEU A 369 -0.41 14.94 26.07
N ARG A 370 -0.97 15.97 25.43
CA ARG A 370 -1.23 17.28 26.06
C ARG A 370 -2.21 17.17 27.22
N ASN A 371 -3.30 16.42 27.05
CA ASN A 371 -4.29 16.19 28.11
C ASN A 371 -3.68 15.45 29.31
N ILE A 372 -2.87 14.42 29.05
CA ILE A 372 -2.17 13.70 30.13
C ILE A 372 -1.14 14.61 30.82
N ALA A 373 -0.45 15.49 30.08
CA ALA A 373 0.54 16.41 30.63
C ALA A 373 -0.04 17.42 31.62
N GLN A 374 -1.36 17.69 31.56
CA GLN A 374 -2.04 18.58 32.51
C GLN A 374 -2.15 17.97 33.91
N ILE A 375 -2.19 16.64 34.01
CA ILE A 375 -2.46 15.90 35.25
C ILE A 375 -1.28 15.02 35.69
N ARG A 376 -0.36 14.68 34.79
CA ARG A 376 0.76 13.78 35.06
C ARG A 376 2.05 14.24 34.38
N LYS A 377 3.20 13.87 34.96
CA LYS A 377 4.52 14.16 34.40
C LYS A 377 5.04 13.01 33.56
N PHE A 378 5.60 13.37 32.40
CA PHE A 378 6.32 12.46 31.51
C PHE A 378 7.81 12.41 31.85
N ASN A 379 8.48 11.36 31.40
CA ASN A 379 9.93 11.35 31.30
C ASN A 379 10.33 12.23 30.11
N LEU A 380 11.15 13.26 30.38
CA LEU A 380 11.64 14.23 29.39
C LEU A 380 13.18 14.13 29.29
N PRO A 381 13.78 14.52 28.15
CA PRO A 381 13.12 14.99 26.92
C PRO A 381 12.52 13.85 26.09
N ILE A 382 11.53 14.17 25.23
CA ILE A 382 11.01 13.23 24.23
C ILE A 382 11.91 13.33 23.00
N LEU A 383 12.51 12.21 22.62
CA LEU A 383 13.37 12.13 21.43
C LEU A 383 12.53 11.76 20.20
N ALA A 384 12.60 12.58 19.14
CA ALA A 384 11.91 12.34 17.87
C ALA A 384 12.74 12.80 16.67
N VAL A 385 12.37 12.34 15.49
CA VAL A 385 12.91 12.79 14.20
C VAL A 385 11.79 13.19 13.26
N GLN A 386 12.11 14.09 12.34
CA GLN A 386 11.24 14.44 11.23
C GLN A 386 11.72 13.67 10.00
N GLU A 387 10.88 12.75 9.49
CA GLU A 387 11.15 12.12 8.19
C GLU A 387 11.10 13.21 7.10
N THR A 388 12.20 13.38 6.36
CA THR A 388 12.18 14.11 5.09
C THR A 388 11.39 13.28 4.09
N ALA A 389 10.36 13.90 3.50
CA ALA A 389 9.46 13.28 2.52
C ALA A 389 10.18 12.71 1.30
#